data_AF-V7GAQ4-F1
#
_entry.id   AF-V7GAQ4-F1
#
_cell.length_a   1.000
_cell.length_b   1.000
_cell.length_c   1.000
_cell.angle_alpha   90.00
_cell.angle_beta   90.00
_cell.angle_gamma   90.00
#
_symmetry.space_group_name_H-M   'P 1'
#
loop_
_entity.id
_entity.type
_entity.pdbx_description
1 polymer ?
#
loop_
_entity_poly.entity_id
_entity_poly.type
_entity_poly.pdbx_seq_one_letter_code
_entity_poly.pdbx_strand_id
1 'polypeptide(L)' 'MLPPAHSRASQTGLIARKVYAQMPPKVEYSPTPRGRSLEPVITALKVWGDANVTLAPEVSQAA' A
#
# COMPACT_ATOMS: atom_id res chain seq x y z
N MET A 1 -11.66 -8.74 31.48
CA MET A 1 -11.97 -8.91 30.04
C MET A 1 -12.56 -7.60 29.55
N LEU A 2 -11.71 -6.67 29.09
CA LEU A 2 -12.19 -5.41 28.50
C LEU A 2 -12.84 -5.74 27.14
N PRO A 3 -14.01 -5.17 26.80
CA PRO A 3 -14.54 -5.29 25.45
C PRO A 3 -13.61 -4.56 24.47
N PRO A 4 -13.42 -5.07 23.23
CA PRO A 4 -12.62 -4.37 22.24
C PRO A 4 -13.34 -3.09 21.81
N ALA A 5 -12.78 -1.95 22.24
CA ALA A 5 -13.16 -0.63 21.75
C ALA A 5 -12.59 -0.40 20.35
N HIS A 6 -13.21 -1.01 19.33
CA HIS A 6 -12.97 -0.64 17.93
C HIS A 6 -14.28 -0.61 17.13
N SER A 7 -15.34 -0.03 17.67
CA SER A 7 -16.50 0.37 16.86
C SER A 7 -16.16 1.65 16.08
N ARG A 8 -15.25 1.54 15.10
CA ARG A 8 -15.16 2.52 14.02
C ARG A 8 -15.91 1.93 12.83
N ALA A 9 -17.19 2.29 12.74
CA ALA A 9 -17.97 2.06 11.53
C ALA A 9 -17.21 2.63 10.32
N SER A 10 -16.98 1.77 9.33
CA SER A 10 -16.51 2.05 7.96
C SER A 10 -15.20 2.85 7.80
N GLN A 11 -14.08 2.32 8.28
CA GLN A 11 -12.74 2.72 7.79
C GLN A 11 -12.49 2.13 6.39
N THR A 12 -13.00 2.75 5.33
CA THR A 12 -12.50 2.47 3.97
C THR A 12 -11.11 3.09 3.83
N GLY A 13 -10.09 2.35 4.28
CA GLY A 13 -8.68 2.65 4.10
C GLY A 13 -8.24 2.54 2.64
N LEU A 14 -6.99 2.86 2.35
CA LEU A 14 -6.43 2.80 0.99
C LEU A 14 -6.03 1.38 0.57
N ILE A 15 -5.76 0.51 1.55
CA ILE A 15 -5.32 -0.88 1.34
C ILE A 15 -6.35 -1.82 1.96
N ALA A 16 -6.88 -2.74 1.14
CA ALA A 16 -7.65 -3.89 1.57
C ALA A 16 -6.70 -5.03 1.94
N ARG A 17 -7.02 -5.72 3.03
CA ARG A 17 -6.34 -6.94 3.49
C ARG A 17 -7.29 -8.12 3.36
N LYS A 18 -6.87 -9.17 2.65
CA LYS A 18 -7.60 -10.42 2.49
C LYS A 18 -6.81 -11.57 3.10
N VAL A 19 -7.42 -12.28 4.03
CA VAL A 19 -6.82 -13.48 4.67
C VAL A 19 -7.47 -14.71 4.07
N TYR A 20 -6.64 -15.63 3.59
CA TYR A 20 -7.08 -16.94 3.11
C TYR A 20 -6.82 -17.97 4.21
N ALA A 21 -7.89 -18.58 4.69
CA ALA A 21 -7.82 -19.70 5.62
C ALA A 21 -7.42 -20.98 4.88
N GLN A 22 -6.15 -21.03 4.45
CA GLN A 22 -5.50 -22.20 3.86
C GLN A 22 -4.26 -22.56 4.70
N MET A 23 -3.70 -23.75 4.52
CA MET A 23 -2.41 -24.12 5.11
C MET A 23 -1.34 -24.14 4.02
N PRO A 24 -0.25 -23.36 4.14
CA PRO A 24 0.00 -22.32 5.15
C PRO A 24 -0.89 -21.08 4.96
N PRO A 25 -1.22 -20.33 6.04
CA PRO A 25 -2.09 -19.17 5.94
C PRO A 25 -1.49 -18.11 5.00
N LYS A 26 -2.31 -17.62 4.05
CA LYS A 26 -1.91 -16.59 3.09
C LYS A 26 -2.64 -15.28 3.40
N VAL A 27 -1.91 -14.18 3.34
CA VAL A 27 -2.47 -12.83 3.44
C VAL A 27 -2.10 -12.05 2.19
N GLU A 28 -3.09 -11.43 1.56
CA GLU A 28 -2.90 -10.54 0.42
C GLU A 28 -3.30 -9.11 0.79
N TYR A 29 -2.54 -8.15 0.28
CA TYR A 29 -2.82 -6.73 0.38
C TYR A 29 -3.07 -6.18 -1.02
N SER A 30 -4.10 -5.36 -1.18
CA SER A 30 -4.44 -4.76 -2.47
C SER A 30 -5.00 -3.35 -2.27
N PRO A 31 -4.82 -2.42 -3.23
CA PRO A 31 -5.44 -1.11 -3.15
C PRO A 31 -6.97 -1.21 -3.21
N THR A 32 -7.66 -0.51 -2.32
CA THR A 32 -9.11 -0.29 -2.41
C THR A 32 -9.43 0.61 -3.60
N PRO A 33 -10.69 0.73 -4.06
CA PRO A 33 -11.06 1.71 -5.09
C PRO A 33 -10.60 3.14 -4.75
N ARG A 34 -10.70 3.54 -3.47
CA ARG A 34 -10.19 4.81 -2.96
C ARG A 34 -8.65 4.88 -2.94
N GLY A 35 -7.98 3.75 -2.70
CA GLY A 35 -6.53 3.64 -2.85
C GLY A 35 -6.09 3.84 -4.30
N ARG A 36 -6.81 3.22 -5.25
CA ARG A 36 -6.53 3.34 -6.69
C ARG A 36 -6.74 4.75 -7.20
N SER A 37 -7.70 5.51 -6.66
CA SER A 37 -7.90 6.90 -7.07
C SER A 37 -6.71 7.82 -6.75
N LEU A 38 -5.73 7.39 -5.96
CA LEU A 38 -4.48 8.12 -5.73
C LEU A 38 -3.42 7.91 -6.82
N GLU A 39 -3.62 6.95 -7.73
CA GLU A 39 -2.67 6.65 -8.80
C GLU A 39 -2.24 7.89 -9.60
N PRO A 40 -3.15 8.79 -10.05
CA PRO A 40 -2.73 10.01 -10.75
C PRO A 40 -1.79 10.91 -9.93
N VAL A 41 -2.02 11.01 -8.62
CA VAL A 41 -1.19 11.82 -7.71
C VAL A 41 0.19 11.21 -7.55
N ILE A 42 0.26 9.90 -7.32
CA ILE A 42 1.53 9.17 -7.19
C ILE A 42 2.32 9.25 -8.51
N THR A 43 1.64 9.13 -9.65
CA THR A 43 2.25 9.27 -10.98
C THR A 43 2.80 10.68 -11.20
N ALA A 44 2.06 11.73 -10.83
CA ALA A 44 2.55 13.10 -10.91
C ALA A 44 3.81 13.32 -10.06
N LEU A 45 3.82 12.77 -8.83
CA LEU A 45 5.00 12.81 -7.96
C LEU A 45 6.18 12.05 -8.57
N LYS A 46 5.94 10.89 -9.20
CA LYS A 46 6.98 10.14 -9.92
C LYS A 46 7.57 10.96 -11.07
N VAL A 47 6.73 11.56 -11.92
CA VAL A 47 7.19 12.37 -13.06
C VAL A 47 8.06 13.54 -12.59
N TRP A 48 7.62 14.22 -11.54
CA TRP A 48 8.43 15.29 -10.95
C TRP A 48 9.76 14.75 -10.39
N GLY A 49 9.72 13.62 -9.67
CA GLY A 49 10.90 12.97 -9.11
C GLY A 49 11.91 12.57 -10.17
N ASP A 50 11.46 11.94 -11.26
CA ASP A 50 12.31 11.53 -12.38
C ASP A 50 13.00 12.73 -13.06
N ALA A 51 12.41 13.93 -12.99
CA ALA A 51 12.98 15.15 -13.59
C ALA A 51 13.88 15.96 -12.63
N ASN A 52 13.72 15.83 -11.32
CA ASN A 52 14.35 16.72 -10.33
C ASN A 52 15.24 15.98 -9.33
N VAL A 53 15.03 14.68 -9.16
CA VAL A 53 15.85 13.83 -8.29
C VAL A 53 16.77 13.03 -9.19
N THR A 54 18.03 13.47 -9.29
CA THR A 54 19.09 12.58 -9.75
C THR A 54 19.33 11.59 -8.62
N LEU A 55 18.71 10.42 -8.70
CA LEU A 55 19.16 9.29 -7.90
C LEU A 55 20.59 9.02 -8.36
N ALA A 56 21.58 9.30 -7.50
CA ALA A 56 22.89 8.69 -7.66
C ALA A 56 22.65 7.20 -7.87
N PRO A 57 23.38 6.52 -8.77
CA PRO A 57 23.16 5.11 -9.02
C PRO A 57 23.37 4.34 -7.70
N GLU A 58 22.27 4.01 -7.03
CA GLU A 58 22.31 3.14 -5.87
C GLU A 58 22.73 1.77 -6.41
N VAL A 59 23.86 1.31 -5.90
CA VAL A 59 24.53 0.07 -6.26
C VAL A 59 23.49 -1.03 -6.46
N SER A 60 23.40 -1.53 -7.69
CA SER A 60 22.78 -2.82 -7.99
C SER A 60 23.29 -3.81 -6.96
N GLN A 61 22.47 -4.15 -5.97
CA GLN A 61 22.74 -5.27 -5.10
C GLN A 61 22.50 -6.52 -5.95
N ALA A 62 23.54 -6.85 -6.72
CA ALA A 62 23.77 -8.13 -7.31
C ALA A 62 24.28 -9.09 -6.22
N ALA A 63 23.90 -10.35 -6.38
CA ALA A 63 24.24 -11.55 -5.61
C ALA A 63 23.35 -11.85 -4.39
#